data_AF-A0A1J3I3Q3-F1
#
_entry.id   AF-A0A1J3I3Q3-F1
#
_cell.length_a   1.000
_cell.length_b   1.000
_cell.length_c   1.000
_cell.angle_alpha   90.00
_cell.angle_beta   90.00
_cell.angle_gamma   90.00
#
_symmetry.space_group_name_H-M   'P 1'
#
loop_
_entity.id
_entity.type
_entity.pdbx_description
1 polymer ?
#
loop_
_entity_poly.entity_id
_entity_poly.type
_entity_poly.pdbx_seq_one_letter_code
_entity_poly.pdbx_strand_id
1 'polypeptide(L)'
;KPGELKQIMTLLNEGCPPLQSCLSEDKNGMTHAILEVVAGGIVQTAKDIHRYVRCTLLNSTKPFEDVVKSAQDSLRWLCHRKFLEWNEETKLYSTTPLGRGAFGSSLCPEESLIVLDDLLRAREGLVMASDLHLVYLVTPINVGVEPNWELYYERFMKLSPLEQSVGNRVGVVEPFLMRMAHGATVRTLNKPQDVKKNLRGEYDNRHGSTSIKMLSDEQMLRVCKRFF
;
A
#
# COMPACT_ATOMS: atom_id res chain seq x y z
N LYS A 1 6.02 -32.57 -23.63
CA LYS A 1 6.71 -33.46 -22.65
C LYS A 1 5.66 -34.23 -21.83
N PRO A 2 5.89 -35.48 -21.40
CA PRO A 2 4.86 -36.29 -20.71
C PRO A 2 4.30 -35.65 -19.42
N GLY A 3 5.05 -34.80 -18.73
CA GLY A 3 4.56 -34.04 -17.56
C GLY A 3 3.52 -32.96 -17.90
N GLU A 4 3.61 -32.35 -19.08
CA GLU A 4 2.66 -31.32 -19.54
C GLU A 4 1.29 -31.96 -19.85
N LEU A 5 1.28 -33.16 -20.42
CA LEU A 5 0.04 -33.92 -20.67
C LEU A 5 -0.73 -34.20 -19.37
N LYS A 6 -0.01 -34.52 -18.28
CA LYS A 6 -0.63 -34.72 -16.97
C LYS A 6 -1.22 -33.43 -16.41
N GLN A 7 -0.52 -32.29 -16.56
CA GLN A 7 -1.05 -30.98 -16.14
C GLN A 7 -2.28 -30.57 -16.93
N ILE A 8 -2.26 -30.74 -18.26
CA ILE A 8 -3.40 -30.43 -19.13
C ILE A 8 -4.59 -31.31 -18.77
N MET A 9 -4.38 -32.62 -18.61
CA MET A 9 -5.45 -33.53 -18.16
C MET A 9 -5.97 -33.17 -16.78
N THR A 10 -5.13 -32.66 -15.88
CA THR A 10 -5.58 -32.20 -14.57
C THR A 10 -6.47 -30.97 -14.71
N LEU A 11 -6.04 -29.95 -15.46
CA LEU A 11 -6.82 -28.74 -15.71
C LEU A 11 -8.16 -28.99 -16.43
N LEU A 12 -8.19 -29.95 -17.36
CA LEU A 12 -9.41 -30.32 -18.08
C LEU A 12 -10.45 -31.02 -17.18
N ASN A 13 -9.98 -31.70 -16.14
CA ASN A 13 -10.83 -32.49 -15.24
C ASN A 13 -11.09 -31.79 -13.89
N GLU A 14 -10.35 -30.73 -13.56
CA GLU A 14 -10.57 -29.94 -12.35
C GLU A 14 -11.84 -29.08 -12.45
N GLY A 15 -12.67 -29.11 -11.40
CA GLY A 15 -13.80 -28.21 -11.26
C GLY A 15 -13.36 -26.81 -10.86
N CYS A 16 -14.23 -25.81 -11.08
CA CYS A 16 -13.96 -24.44 -10.66
C CYS A 16 -13.91 -24.33 -9.13
N PRO A 17 -12.88 -23.71 -8.53
CA PRO A 17 -12.85 -23.49 -7.08
C PRO A 17 -14.02 -22.59 -6.65
N PRO A 18 -14.56 -22.77 -5.43
CA PRO A 18 -15.67 -21.97 -4.94
C PRO A 18 -15.28 -20.50 -4.80
N LEU A 19 -16.25 -19.61 -5.06
CA LEU A 19 -16.07 -18.18 -4.88
C LEU A 19 -15.77 -17.84 -3.42
N GLN A 20 -14.74 -17.04 -3.19
CA GLN A 20 -14.36 -16.56 -1.86
C GLN A 20 -14.55 -15.05 -1.78
N SER A 21 -15.04 -14.57 -0.65
CA SER A 21 -15.14 -13.14 -0.39
C SER A 21 -13.76 -12.47 -0.48
N CYS A 22 -13.72 -11.26 -1.04
CA CYS A 22 -12.54 -10.40 -1.05
C CYS A 22 -12.43 -9.52 0.20
N LEU A 23 -13.46 -9.50 1.06
CA LEU A 23 -13.47 -8.75 2.33
C LEU A 23 -12.79 -9.51 3.47
N SER A 24 -12.29 -10.71 3.22
CA SER A 24 -11.63 -11.52 4.23
C SER A 24 -10.35 -10.86 4.74
N GLU A 25 -9.96 -11.14 5.99
CA GLU A 25 -8.83 -10.48 6.66
C GLU A 25 -7.49 -10.68 5.92
N ASP A 26 -7.31 -11.81 5.23
CA ASP A 26 -6.12 -12.12 4.43
C ASP A 26 -5.95 -11.19 3.20
N LYS A 27 -7.03 -10.55 2.75
CA LYS A 27 -7.05 -9.70 1.56
C LYS A 27 -7.13 -8.21 1.87
N ASN A 28 -7.20 -7.82 3.15
CA ASN A 28 -7.42 -6.44 3.62
C ASN A 28 -8.62 -5.72 2.99
N GLY A 29 -9.56 -6.44 2.35
CA GLY A 29 -10.64 -5.83 1.58
C GLY A 29 -11.66 -5.09 2.45
N MET A 30 -11.84 -5.50 3.70
CA MET A 30 -12.75 -4.83 4.64
C MET A 30 -12.32 -3.38 4.91
N THR A 31 -11.03 -3.11 5.09
CA THR A 31 -10.52 -1.76 5.39
C THR A 31 -10.84 -0.79 4.26
N HIS A 32 -10.57 -1.18 3.01
CA HIS A 32 -10.88 -0.35 1.85
C HIS A 32 -12.39 -0.18 1.71
N ALA A 33 -13.16 -1.27 1.80
CA ALA A 33 -14.61 -1.20 1.63
C ALA A 33 -15.30 -0.32 2.68
N ILE A 34 -14.84 -0.34 3.94
CA ILE A 34 -15.35 0.54 5.01
C ILE A 34 -14.98 2.01 4.73
N LEU A 35 -13.76 2.30 4.28
CA LEU A 35 -13.37 3.65 3.90
C LEU A 35 -14.28 4.20 2.79
N GLU A 36 -14.55 3.39 1.75
CA GLU A 36 -15.42 3.77 0.62
C GLU A 36 -16.82 4.16 1.08
N VAL A 37 -17.48 3.31 1.89
CA VAL A 37 -18.87 3.57 2.31
C VAL A 37 -19.01 4.72 3.30
N VAL A 38 -17.98 4.97 4.12
CA VAL A 38 -17.96 6.12 5.04
C VAL A 38 -17.62 7.41 4.29
N ALA A 39 -16.61 7.40 3.42
CA ALA A 39 -16.22 8.55 2.62
C ALA A 39 -17.28 8.97 1.60
N GLY A 40 -18.02 8.01 1.04
CA GLY A 40 -19.20 8.27 0.22
C GLY A 40 -20.43 8.75 1.01
N GLY A 41 -20.35 8.80 2.35
CA GLY A 41 -21.44 9.25 3.22
C GLY A 41 -22.61 8.28 3.36
N ILE A 42 -22.49 7.04 2.87
CA ILE A 42 -23.54 6.01 2.89
C ILE A 42 -23.66 5.41 4.30
N VAL A 43 -22.54 5.27 5.00
CA VAL A 43 -22.43 4.63 6.31
C VAL A 43 -21.76 5.59 7.29
N GLN A 44 -22.45 5.98 8.35
CA GLN A 44 -21.93 6.96 9.32
C GLN A 44 -22.09 6.52 10.77
N THR A 45 -23.02 5.63 11.09
CA THR A 45 -23.25 5.14 12.45
C THR A 45 -22.78 3.69 12.64
N ALA A 46 -22.62 3.26 13.89
CA ALA A 46 -22.38 1.84 14.21
C ALA A 46 -23.50 0.92 13.68
N LYS A 47 -24.75 1.38 13.69
CA LYS A 47 -25.90 0.63 13.17
C LYS A 47 -25.80 0.44 11.66
N ASP A 48 -25.35 1.47 10.93
CA ASP A 48 -25.14 1.38 9.48
C ASP A 48 -24.04 0.38 9.14
N ILE A 49 -22.95 0.37 9.91
CA ILE A 49 -21.87 -0.62 9.76
C ILE A 49 -22.42 -2.04 9.93
N HIS A 50 -23.20 -2.31 10.98
CA HIS A 50 -23.84 -3.61 11.19
C HIS A 50 -24.76 -4.01 10.02
N ARG A 51 -25.52 -3.05 9.47
CA ARG A 51 -26.38 -3.29 8.30
C ARG A 51 -25.55 -3.59 7.05
N TYR A 52 -24.49 -2.83 6.82
CA TYR A 52 -23.58 -3.00 5.70
C TYR A 52 -22.95 -4.39 5.70
N VAL A 53 -22.32 -4.79 6.81
CA VAL A 53 -21.62 -6.09 6.88
C VAL A 53 -22.57 -7.28 6.74
N ARG A 54 -23.82 -7.15 7.22
CA ARG A 54 -24.83 -8.21 7.13
C ARG A 54 -25.20 -8.57 5.69
N CYS A 55 -25.05 -7.63 4.76
CA CYS A 55 -25.36 -7.79 3.34
C CYS A 55 -24.17 -8.25 2.50
N THR A 56 -23.02 -8.55 3.10
CA THR A 56 -21.81 -8.96 2.37
C THR A 56 -21.76 -10.47 2.12
N LEU A 57 -21.08 -10.90 1.05
CA LEU A 57 -20.76 -12.32 0.80
C LEU A 57 -19.95 -12.94 1.95
N LEU A 58 -19.10 -12.14 2.63
CA LEU A 58 -18.34 -12.61 3.79
C LEU A 58 -19.28 -13.10 4.90
N ASN A 59 -20.36 -12.36 5.16
CA ASN A 59 -21.36 -12.75 6.16
C ASN A 59 -22.18 -13.99 5.76
N SER A 60 -22.29 -14.30 4.46
CA SER A 60 -22.91 -15.55 4.02
C SER A 60 -22.01 -16.77 4.21
N THR A 61 -20.72 -16.58 4.50
CA THR A 61 -19.70 -17.65 4.54
C THR A 61 -18.95 -17.75 5.87
N LYS A 62 -19.13 -16.79 6.78
CA LYS A 62 -18.49 -16.72 8.10
C LYS A 62 -19.51 -16.33 9.18
N PRO A 63 -19.27 -16.67 10.46
CA PRO A 63 -20.10 -16.20 11.57
C PRO A 63 -20.20 -14.68 11.60
N PHE A 64 -21.38 -14.14 11.88
CA PHE A 64 -21.64 -12.70 11.84
C PHE A 64 -20.74 -11.92 12.80
N GLU A 65 -20.47 -12.48 13.98
CA GLU A 65 -19.62 -11.90 15.01
C GLU A 65 -18.19 -11.67 14.50
N ASP A 66 -17.65 -12.62 13.71
CA ASP A 66 -16.31 -12.50 13.13
C ASP A 66 -16.25 -11.39 12.07
N VAL A 67 -17.30 -11.27 11.24
CA VAL A 67 -17.39 -10.22 10.22
C VAL A 67 -17.52 -8.84 10.86
N VAL A 68 -18.33 -8.72 11.91
CA VAL A 68 -18.46 -7.47 12.68
C VAL A 68 -17.12 -7.09 13.31
N LYS A 69 -16.41 -8.05 13.91
CA LYS A 69 -15.08 -7.82 14.49
C LYS A 69 -14.09 -7.33 13.43
N SER A 70 -14.06 -7.94 12.25
CA SER A 70 -13.22 -7.51 11.13
C SER A 70 -13.51 -6.06 10.68
N ALA A 71 -14.79 -5.68 10.61
CA ALA A 71 -15.19 -4.30 10.29
C ALA A 71 -14.84 -3.30 11.41
N GLN A 72 -14.95 -3.70 12.68
CA GLN A 72 -14.52 -2.87 13.81
C GLN A 72 -13.01 -2.66 13.83
N ASP A 73 -12.23 -3.70 13.55
CA ASP A 73 -10.77 -3.59 13.46
C ASP A 73 -10.36 -2.70 12.28
N SER A 74 -11.07 -2.78 11.16
CA SER A 74 -10.91 -1.88 10.02
C SER A 74 -11.19 -0.41 10.38
N LEU A 75 -12.30 -0.13 11.07
CA LEU A 75 -12.62 1.22 11.57
C LEU A 75 -11.55 1.75 12.52
N ARG A 76 -11.11 0.93 13.48
CA ARG A 76 -10.04 1.31 14.43
C ARG A 76 -8.75 1.66 13.69
N TRP A 77 -8.37 0.86 12.70
CA TRP A 77 -7.19 1.12 11.89
C TRP A 77 -7.34 2.42 11.09
N LEU A 78 -8.48 2.64 10.44
CA LEU A 78 -8.76 3.86 9.67
C LEU A 78 -8.74 5.12 10.54
N CYS A 79 -9.32 5.06 11.74
CA CYS A 79 -9.27 6.15 12.72
C CYS A 79 -7.84 6.39 13.22
N HIS A 80 -7.11 5.32 13.55
CA HIS A 80 -5.73 5.40 14.00
C HIS A 80 -4.82 6.04 12.95
N ARG A 81 -5.01 5.67 11.68
CA ARG A 81 -4.26 6.18 10.52
C ARG A 81 -4.79 7.49 9.95
N LYS A 82 -5.75 8.13 10.62
CA LYS A 82 -6.31 9.44 10.27
C LYS A 82 -7.00 9.48 8.90
N PHE A 83 -7.60 8.38 8.45
CA PHE A 83 -8.53 8.36 7.31
C PHE A 83 -9.94 8.77 7.73
N LEU A 84 -10.35 8.30 8.92
CA LEU A 84 -11.65 8.58 9.51
C LEU A 84 -11.47 9.20 10.91
N GLU A 85 -12.53 9.83 11.40
CA GLU A 85 -12.65 10.36 12.75
C GLU A 85 -14.00 9.93 13.34
N TRP A 86 -14.01 9.64 14.63
CA TRP A 86 -15.23 9.33 15.38
C TRP A 86 -15.58 10.53 16.26
N ASN A 87 -16.80 11.02 16.12
CA ASN A 87 -17.32 12.08 16.97
C ASN A 87 -18.13 11.48 18.14
N GLU A 88 -17.65 11.68 19.36
CA GLU A 88 -18.29 11.13 20.56
C GLU A 88 -19.64 11.77 20.90
N GLU A 89 -19.89 13.01 20.49
CA GLU A 89 -21.15 13.71 20.75
C GLU A 89 -22.24 13.28 19.77
N THR A 90 -21.92 13.28 18.47
CA THR A 90 -22.88 12.94 17.42
C THR A 90 -23.01 11.44 17.20
N LYS A 91 -22.04 10.64 17.67
CA LYS A 91 -21.93 9.19 17.42
C LYS A 91 -21.86 8.88 15.92
N LEU A 92 -21.17 9.75 15.17
CA LEU A 92 -20.96 9.62 13.72
C LEU A 92 -19.47 9.47 13.40
N TYR A 93 -19.20 8.64 12.38
CA TYR A 93 -17.95 8.64 11.66
C TYR A 93 -17.94 9.74 10.60
N SER A 94 -16.83 10.47 10.52
CA SER A 94 -16.58 11.47 9.48
C SER A 94 -15.24 11.21 8.80
N THR A 95 -15.12 11.61 7.54
CA THR A 95 -13.90 11.41 6.75
C THR A 95 -12.97 12.60 6.85
N THR A 96 -11.67 12.36 7.02
CA THR A 96 -10.63 13.40 7.06
C THR A 96 -10.26 13.85 5.64
N PRO A 97 -9.43 14.90 5.46
CA PRO A 97 -8.87 15.23 4.15
C PRO A 97 -8.08 14.07 3.52
N LEU A 98 -7.32 13.30 4.31
CA LEU A 98 -6.62 12.12 3.84
C LEU A 98 -7.59 11.04 3.36
N GLY A 99 -8.64 10.75 4.14
CA GLY A 99 -9.67 9.79 3.75
C GLY A 99 -10.41 10.18 2.48
N ARG A 100 -10.72 11.48 2.32
CA ARG A 100 -11.34 11.99 1.08
C ARG A 100 -10.41 11.91 -0.11
N GLY A 101 -9.11 12.21 0.08
CA GLY A 101 -8.10 12.07 -0.97
C GLY A 101 -7.97 10.62 -1.44
N ALA A 102 -7.87 9.68 -0.49
CA ALA A 102 -7.82 8.25 -0.76
C ALA A 102 -9.03 7.76 -1.56
N PHE A 103 -10.24 8.07 -1.07
CA PHE A 103 -11.50 7.79 -1.76
C PHE A 103 -11.52 8.39 -3.18
N GLY A 104 -11.19 9.67 -3.32
CA GLY A 104 -11.17 10.37 -4.61
C GLY A 104 -10.13 9.84 -5.60
N SER A 105 -9.03 9.27 -5.10
CA SER A 105 -7.99 8.64 -5.92
C SER A 105 -8.23 7.16 -6.23
N SER A 106 -9.25 6.54 -5.61
CA SER A 106 -9.52 5.10 -5.67
C SER A 106 -8.32 4.23 -5.24
N LEU A 107 -7.39 4.77 -4.45
CA LEU A 107 -6.27 4.03 -3.89
C LEU A 107 -6.73 3.33 -2.62
N CYS A 108 -6.19 2.14 -2.36
CA CYS A 108 -6.43 1.52 -1.07
C CYS A 108 -5.77 2.35 0.06
N PRO A 109 -6.18 2.20 1.33
CA PRO A 109 -5.64 3.01 2.40
C PRO A 109 -4.12 2.90 2.56
N GLU A 110 -3.55 1.70 2.39
CA GLU A 110 -2.10 1.46 2.46
C GLU A 110 -1.35 2.16 1.31
N GLU A 111 -1.88 2.09 0.10
CA GLU A 111 -1.38 2.78 -1.09
C GLU A 111 -1.45 4.31 -0.93
N SER A 112 -2.54 4.82 -0.34
CA SER A 112 -2.73 6.24 -0.09
C SER A 112 -1.68 6.80 0.87
N LEU A 113 -1.27 6.01 1.87
CA LEU A 113 -0.19 6.39 2.80
C LEU A 113 1.16 6.50 2.11
N ILE A 114 1.42 5.63 1.13
CA ILE A 114 2.63 5.68 0.31
C ILE A 114 2.68 6.97 -0.51
N VAL A 115 1.59 7.28 -1.23
CA VAL A 115 1.51 8.51 -2.04
C VAL A 115 1.59 9.75 -1.15
N LEU A 116 0.94 9.75 0.02
CA LEU A 116 1.04 10.84 0.97
C LEU A 116 2.49 11.08 1.42
N ASP A 117 3.23 10.03 1.75
CA ASP A 117 4.65 10.14 2.13
C ASP A 117 5.50 10.75 1.01
N ASP A 118 5.32 10.27 -0.22
CA ASP A 118 6.04 10.78 -1.39
C ASP A 118 5.73 12.27 -1.64
N LEU A 119 4.46 12.67 -1.51
CA LEU A 119 4.04 14.07 -1.66
C LEU A 119 4.55 14.97 -0.52
N LEU A 120 4.59 14.47 0.71
CA LEU A 120 5.16 15.20 1.85
C LEU A 120 6.66 15.44 1.67
N ARG A 121 7.41 14.42 1.22
CA ARG A 121 8.85 14.56 0.90
C ARG A 121 9.10 15.51 -0.28
N ALA A 122 8.27 15.45 -1.31
CA ALA A 122 8.33 16.38 -2.43
C ALA A 122 8.06 17.83 -2.00
N ARG A 123 7.13 18.04 -1.06
CA ARG A 123 6.84 19.38 -0.50
C ARG A 123 8.04 19.99 0.23
N GLU A 124 8.93 19.17 0.80
CA GLU A 124 10.16 19.66 1.44
C GLU A 124 11.27 20.03 0.44
N GLY A 125 11.10 19.68 -0.83
CA GLY A 125 12.10 19.98 -1.86
C GLY A 125 11.80 19.23 -3.15
N LEU A 126 11.01 19.88 -4.01
CA LEU A 126 10.68 19.43 -5.35
C LEU A 126 11.76 19.91 -6.32
N VAL A 127 12.31 19.00 -7.11
CA VAL A 127 13.35 19.33 -8.10
C VAL A 127 12.65 19.64 -9.41
N MET A 128 12.68 20.91 -9.82
CA MET A 128 12.03 21.39 -11.05
C MET A 128 13.02 21.68 -12.19
N ALA A 129 14.30 21.34 -12.01
CA ALA A 129 15.31 21.52 -13.05
C ALA A 129 15.21 20.47 -14.17
N SER A 130 14.44 19.40 -13.95
CA SER A 130 14.02 18.45 -14.97
C SER A 130 12.64 17.88 -14.60
N ASP A 131 11.98 17.25 -15.58
CA ASP A 131 10.67 16.63 -15.37
C ASP A 131 10.75 15.31 -14.57
N LEU A 132 11.95 14.77 -14.34
CA LEU A 132 12.14 13.44 -13.77
C LEU A 132 11.48 13.27 -12.39
N HIS A 133 11.53 14.30 -11.53
CA HIS A 133 10.89 14.22 -10.21
C HIS A 133 9.36 14.26 -10.34
N LEU A 134 8.82 15.07 -11.26
CA LEU A 134 7.37 15.11 -11.53
C LEU A 134 6.89 13.78 -12.11
N VAL A 135 7.62 13.24 -13.09
CA VAL A 135 7.34 11.92 -13.68
C VAL A 135 7.31 10.86 -12.59
N TYR A 136 8.32 10.81 -11.71
CA TYR A 136 8.33 9.88 -10.57
C TYR A 136 7.07 9.98 -9.70
N LEU A 137 6.61 11.19 -9.38
CA LEU A 137 5.43 11.39 -8.53
C LEU A 137 4.12 10.93 -9.18
N VAL A 138 4.02 10.95 -10.50
CA VAL A 138 2.84 10.48 -11.25
C VAL A 138 2.95 9.03 -11.73
N THR A 139 4.15 8.42 -11.69
CA THR A 139 4.31 6.99 -11.98
C THR A 139 3.49 6.18 -10.97
N PRO A 140 2.65 5.22 -11.40
CA PRO A 140 1.87 4.39 -10.49
C PRO A 140 2.74 3.65 -9.47
N ILE A 141 2.23 3.43 -8.26
CA ILE A 141 2.97 2.75 -7.18
C ILE A 141 2.89 1.22 -7.27
N ASN A 142 1.96 0.70 -8.07
CA ASN A 142 1.65 -0.72 -8.24
C ASN A 142 2.25 -1.30 -9.54
N VAL A 143 3.38 -0.74 -10.00
CA VAL A 143 4.10 -1.24 -11.18
C VAL A 143 4.80 -2.56 -10.84
N GLY A 144 4.26 -3.66 -11.36
CA GLY A 144 4.79 -5.02 -11.18
C GLY A 144 5.98 -5.38 -12.08
N VAL A 145 6.73 -4.38 -12.56
CA VAL A 145 7.86 -4.60 -13.47
C VAL A 145 9.08 -5.04 -12.63
N GLU A 146 9.62 -6.21 -12.96
CA GLU A 146 10.89 -6.66 -12.39
C GLU A 146 12.04 -6.10 -13.24
N PRO A 147 12.87 -5.19 -12.71
CA PRO A 147 13.96 -4.61 -13.46
C PRO A 147 15.07 -5.64 -13.69
N ASN A 148 15.73 -5.55 -14.84
CA ASN A 148 17.08 -6.10 -14.95
C ASN A 148 18.00 -5.19 -14.12
N TRP A 149 18.36 -5.64 -12.91
CA TRP A 149 19.12 -4.85 -11.94
C TRP A 149 20.50 -4.41 -12.44
N GLU A 150 21.17 -5.24 -13.25
CA GLU A 150 22.46 -4.90 -13.85
C GLU A 150 22.30 -3.77 -14.88
N LEU A 151 21.36 -3.92 -15.81
CA LEU A 151 21.05 -2.88 -16.80
C LEU A 151 20.56 -1.58 -16.12
N TYR A 152 19.76 -1.71 -15.06
CA TYR A 152 19.28 -0.55 -14.31
C TYR A 152 20.46 0.20 -13.67
N TYR A 153 21.36 -0.51 -12.99
CA TYR A 153 22.55 0.11 -12.41
C TYR A 153 23.40 0.82 -13.48
N GLU A 154 23.67 0.18 -14.62
CA GLU A 154 24.40 0.80 -15.73
C GLU A 154 23.73 2.06 -16.27
N ARG A 155 22.40 2.05 -16.40
CA ARG A 155 21.63 3.19 -16.90
C ARG A 155 21.60 4.33 -15.89
N PHE A 156 21.44 4.01 -14.62
CA PHE A 156 21.46 4.98 -13.53
C PHE A 156 22.82 5.70 -13.45
N MET A 157 23.93 4.97 -13.62
CA MET A 157 25.28 5.56 -13.67
C MET A 157 25.52 6.47 -14.88
N LYS A 158 24.75 6.31 -15.96
CA LYS A 158 24.81 7.16 -17.17
C LYS A 158 23.93 8.40 -17.10
N LEU A 159 23.06 8.52 -16.07
CA LEU A 159 22.24 9.71 -15.85
C LEU A 159 23.12 10.93 -15.55
N SER A 160 22.63 12.12 -15.88
CA SER A 160 23.31 13.37 -15.51
C SER A 160 23.41 13.52 -13.98
N PRO A 161 24.36 14.31 -13.45
CA PRO A 161 24.46 14.57 -12.02
C PRO A 161 23.15 15.12 -11.41
N LEU A 162 22.41 15.91 -12.19
CA LEU A 162 21.09 16.41 -11.82
C LEU A 162 20.09 15.25 -11.65
N GLU A 163 19.96 14.37 -12.62
CA GLU A 163 19.01 13.25 -12.57
C GLU A 163 19.38 12.22 -11.49
N GLN A 164 20.67 11.95 -11.28
CA GLN A 164 21.13 11.13 -10.15
C GLN A 164 20.76 11.78 -8.81
N SER A 165 20.85 13.11 -8.70
CA SER A 165 20.40 13.82 -7.50
C SER A 165 18.89 13.67 -7.25
N VAL A 166 18.08 13.63 -8.32
CA VAL A 166 16.64 13.33 -8.22
C VAL A 166 16.42 11.90 -7.73
N GLY A 167 17.13 10.92 -8.28
CA GLY A 167 17.10 9.52 -7.81
C GLY A 167 17.41 9.41 -6.31
N ASN A 168 18.52 10.01 -5.88
CA ASN A 168 18.91 10.06 -4.47
C ASN A 168 17.86 10.75 -3.58
N ARG A 169 17.24 11.84 -4.06
CA ARG A 169 16.19 12.57 -3.35
C ARG A 169 14.96 11.70 -3.08
N VAL A 170 14.53 10.90 -4.06
CA VAL A 170 13.35 10.03 -3.90
C VAL A 170 13.67 8.74 -3.13
N GLY A 171 14.94 8.37 -3.02
CA GLY A 171 15.44 7.24 -2.22
C GLY A 171 16.09 6.12 -3.03
N VAL A 172 16.35 6.33 -4.31
CA VAL A 172 17.19 5.44 -5.14
C VAL A 172 18.64 5.74 -4.84
N VAL A 173 19.32 4.84 -4.14
CA VAL A 173 20.73 5.01 -3.76
C VAL A 173 21.60 4.01 -4.50
N GLU A 174 22.74 4.50 -4.99
CA GLU A 174 23.72 3.71 -5.72
C GLU A 174 24.13 2.41 -5.01
N PRO A 175 24.47 2.41 -3.69
CA PRO A 175 24.88 1.18 -3.02
C PRO A 175 23.81 0.08 -3.03
N PHE A 176 22.53 0.45 -3.03
CA PHE A 176 21.43 -0.51 -3.12
C PHE A 176 21.33 -1.09 -4.53
N LEU A 177 21.38 -0.24 -5.58
CA LEU A 177 21.35 -0.68 -6.96
C LEU A 177 22.53 -1.60 -7.29
N MET A 178 23.74 -1.22 -6.88
CA MET A 178 24.95 -2.05 -7.06
C MET A 178 24.79 -3.41 -6.38
N ARG A 179 24.29 -3.44 -5.15
CA ARG A 179 24.05 -4.68 -4.41
C ARG A 179 23.04 -5.59 -5.14
N MET A 180 21.94 -5.03 -5.65
CA MET A 180 20.93 -5.78 -6.40
C MET A 180 21.46 -6.28 -7.75
N ALA A 181 22.27 -5.47 -8.46
CA ALA A 181 22.91 -5.84 -9.72
C ALA A 181 23.82 -7.07 -9.58
N HIS A 182 24.47 -7.24 -8.43
CA HIS A 182 25.28 -8.42 -8.11
C HIS A 182 24.46 -9.64 -7.64
N GLY A 183 23.13 -9.62 -7.83
CA GLY A 183 22.25 -10.76 -7.52
C GLY A 183 21.89 -10.92 -6.05
N ALA A 184 22.07 -9.89 -5.22
CA ALA A 184 21.62 -9.94 -3.84
C ALA A 184 20.10 -10.04 -3.74
N THR A 185 19.62 -10.83 -2.78
CA THR A 185 18.20 -10.89 -2.44
C THR A 185 17.85 -9.82 -1.43
N VAL A 186 16.62 -9.30 -1.54
CA VAL A 186 16.06 -8.37 -0.56
C VAL A 186 15.99 -9.09 0.77
N ARG A 187 16.52 -8.47 1.84
CA ARG A 187 16.41 -9.00 3.19
C ARG A 187 14.98 -8.82 3.67
N THR A 188 14.11 -9.77 3.34
CA THR A 188 12.83 -9.90 4.00
C THR A 188 13.10 -10.23 5.46
N LEU A 189 12.65 -9.38 6.39
CA LEU A 189 12.56 -9.79 7.78
C LEU A 189 11.55 -10.96 7.80
N ASN A 190 12.04 -12.20 7.90
CA ASN A 190 11.21 -13.36 8.17
C ASN A 190 10.44 -13.10 9.47
N LYS A 191 9.17 -12.71 9.36
CA LYS A 191 8.22 -12.78 10.48
C LYS A 191 7.35 -14.03 10.28
N PRO A 192 7.34 -14.99 11.23
CA PRO A 192 6.22 -15.91 11.32
C PRO A 192 4.96 -15.08 11.59
N GLN A 193 3.88 -15.37 10.85
CA GLN A 193 2.51 -14.87 10.99
C GLN A 193 2.30 -13.76 12.04
N ASP A 194 2.62 -12.52 11.67
CA ASP A 194 2.13 -11.32 12.36
C ASP A 194 2.38 -10.09 11.47
N VAL A 195 1.52 -9.91 10.47
CA VAL A 195 1.45 -8.71 9.62
C VAL A 195 1.10 -7.45 10.46
N LYS A 196 0.83 -7.60 11.76
CA LYS A 196 0.45 -6.50 12.68
C LYS A 196 1.59 -5.64 13.24
N LYS A 197 2.87 -5.85 12.90
CA LYS A 197 3.97 -5.15 13.62
C LYS A 197 4.98 -4.31 12.83
N ASN A 198 4.90 -4.17 11.50
CA ASN A 198 5.87 -3.35 10.74
C ASN A 198 5.32 -2.06 10.10
N LEU A 199 4.06 -1.69 10.38
CA LEU A 199 3.52 -0.36 10.08
C LEU A 199 3.50 0.55 11.32
N ARG A 200 4.33 0.26 12.33
CA ARG A 200 4.71 1.20 13.41
C ARG A 200 5.62 2.30 12.84
N GLY A 201 5.12 3.03 11.85
CA GLY A 201 5.50 4.42 11.72
C GLY A 201 4.86 5.14 12.89
N GLU A 202 5.64 5.35 13.95
CA GLU A 202 5.34 6.42 14.91
C GLU A 202 5.30 7.71 14.11
N TYR A 203 4.09 8.14 13.72
CA TYR A 203 3.83 9.53 13.41
C TYR A 203 3.75 10.26 14.75
N ASP A 204 4.89 10.35 15.43
CA ASP A 204 5.06 11.28 16.52
C ASP A 204 5.10 12.68 15.90
N ASN A 205 4.18 13.52 16.34
CA ASN A 205 3.98 14.86 15.81
C ASN A 205 5.09 15.76 16.36
N ARG A 206 6.33 15.60 15.87
CA ARG A 206 7.46 16.46 16.22
C ARG A 206 7.89 17.27 15.02
N HIS A 207 7.50 18.54 15.07
CA HIS A 207 8.12 19.59 14.28
C HIS A 207 9.62 19.59 14.56
N GLY A 208 10.43 19.47 13.50
CA GLY A 208 11.87 19.73 13.52
C GLY A 208 12.75 18.57 13.97
N SER A 209 13.29 17.80 13.01
CA SER A 209 14.71 17.41 12.98
C SER A 209 14.99 16.59 11.72
N THR A 210 15.84 17.14 10.85
CA THR A 210 16.34 16.55 9.61
C THR A 210 17.18 15.31 9.93
N SER A 211 16.58 14.12 9.88
CA SER A 211 17.32 12.87 9.79
C SER A 211 16.66 12.04 8.70
N ILE A 212 17.40 11.78 7.63
CA ILE A 212 17.01 10.85 6.58
C ILE A 212 16.87 9.49 7.26
N LYS A 213 15.66 9.14 7.71
CA LYS A 213 15.37 7.78 8.16
C LYS A 213 15.75 6.86 7.00
N MET A 214 16.75 6.01 7.18
CA MET A 214 17.11 5.02 6.18
C MET A 214 15.86 4.18 5.89
N LEU A 215 15.46 4.15 4.63
CA LEU A 215 14.36 3.33 4.16
C LEU A 215 14.68 1.86 4.44
N SER A 216 13.65 1.06 4.74
CA SER A 216 13.82 -0.39 4.80
C SER A 216 14.15 -0.96 3.41
N ASP A 217 14.78 -2.14 3.35
CA ASP A 217 15.09 -2.81 2.07
C ASP A 217 13.82 -2.98 1.19
N GLU A 218 12.65 -3.23 1.79
CA GLU A 218 11.37 -3.31 1.09
C GLU A 218 10.90 -1.96 0.52
N GLN A 219 11.06 -0.88 1.29
CA GLN A 219 10.74 0.47 0.84
C GLN A 219 11.68 0.92 -0.28
N MET A 220 12.97 0.62 -0.15
CA MET A 220 13.97 0.90 -1.18
C MET A 220 13.67 0.13 -2.46
N LEU A 221 13.32 -1.15 -2.35
CA LEU A 221 12.91 -1.96 -3.51
C LEU A 221 11.72 -1.32 -4.23
N ARG A 222 10.67 -0.93 -3.50
CA ARG A 222 9.48 -0.27 -4.05
C ARG A 222 9.85 1.03 -4.77
N VAL A 223 10.65 1.88 -4.12
CA VAL A 223 11.11 3.16 -4.69
C VAL A 223 11.93 2.93 -5.96
N CYS A 224 12.87 1.98 -5.93
CA CYS A 224 13.72 1.64 -7.08
C CYS A 224 12.91 1.09 -8.25
N LYS A 225 11.94 0.21 -8.00
CA LYS A 225 11.04 -0.34 -9.04
C LYS A 225 10.16 0.73 -9.67
N ARG A 226 9.73 1.72 -8.89
CA ARG A 226 8.93 2.86 -9.40
C ARG A 226 9.76 3.85 -10.21
N PHE A 227 11.05 3.97 -9.90
CA PHE A 227 11.97 4.88 -10.61
C PHE A 227 12.58 4.28 -11.88
N PHE A 228 12.65 2.94 -11.97
CA PHE A 228 13.13 2.20 -13.13
C PHE A 228 12.26 2.46 -14.37
#